data_AF-A0A383E2C5-F1
#
_entry.id   AF-A0A383E2C5-F1
#
_cell.length_a   1.000
_cell.length_b   1.000
_cell.length_c   1.000
_cell.angle_alpha   90.00
_cell.angle_beta   90.00
_cell.angle_gamma   90.00
#
_symmetry.space_group_name_H-M   'P 1'
#
loop_
_entity.id
_entity.type
_entity.pdbx_description
1 polymer ?
#
loop_
_entity_poly.entity_id
_entity_poly.type
_entity_poly.pdbx_seq_one_letter_code
_entity_poly.pdbx_strand_id
1 'polypeptide(L)'
;PMEMIATVGARWQPHPGGRIVKEGPGFFLDPSAKTRGRSSKIIIDATRQWPEEGGPDPYPKLNREHLLDHDPDIFALIRENWGHLL
;
A
#
# COMPACT_ATOMS: atom_id res chain seq x y z
N PRO A 1 -3.48 -7.86 7.06
CA PRO A 1 -2.94 -6.65 7.74
C PRO A 1 -1.56 -6.21 7.23
N MET A 2 -0.58 -7.13 7.15
CA MET A 2 0.78 -6.82 6.72
C MET A 2 0.86 -6.27 5.29
N GLU A 3 0.10 -6.83 4.36
CA GLU A 3 0.04 -6.36 2.97
C GLU A 3 -0.44 -4.90 2.86
N MET A 4 -1.47 -4.53 3.64
CA MET A 4 -1.99 -3.16 3.66
C MET A 4 -0.93 -2.19 4.20
N ILE A 5 -0.31 -2.51 5.34
CA ILE A 5 0.74 -1.66 5.95
C ILE A 5 1.94 -1.53 4.99
N ALA A 6 2.39 -2.62 4.39
CA ALA A 6 3.48 -2.62 3.43
C ALA A 6 3.14 -1.77 2.19
N THR A 7 1.91 -1.85 1.70
CA THR A 7 1.45 -1.04 0.56
C THR A 7 1.44 0.45 0.89
N VAL A 8 0.88 0.82 2.06
CA VAL A 8 0.89 2.21 2.53
C VAL A 8 2.33 2.71 2.70
N GLY A 9 3.18 1.94 3.38
CA GLY A 9 4.58 2.33 3.62
C GLY A 9 5.44 2.43 2.36
N ALA A 10 5.16 1.62 1.33
CA ALA A 10 5.95 1.59 0.10
C ALA A 10 5.50 2.62 -0.95
N ARG A 11 4.23 3.02 -0.95
CA ARG A 11 3.62 3.77 -2.08
C ARG A 11 3.06 5.12 -1.69
N TRP A 12 2.59 5.29 -0.46
CA TRP A 12 1.92 6.53 -0.09
C TRP A 12 2.92 7.68 0.08
N GLN A 13 2.78 8.70 -0.76
CA GLN A 13 3.35 10.01 -0.52
C GLN A 13 2.29 10.91 0.11
N PRO A 14 2.52 11.51 1.30
CA PRO A 14 1.54 12.37 1.97
C PRO A 14 0.95 13.48 1.09
N HIS A 15 1.76 14.02 0.18
CA HIS A 15 1.32 14.86 -0.92
C HIS A 15 1.97 14.33 -2.21
N PRO A 16 1.22 14.16 -3.32
CA PRO A 16 -0.20 14.51 -3.50
C PRO A 16 -1.20 13.42 -3.05
N GLY A 17 -0.75 12.21 -2.69
CA GLY A 17 -1.60 11.03 -2.42
C GLY A 17 -2.42 11.07 -1.11
N GLY A 18 -2.57 12.23 -0.49
CA GLY A 18 -3.31 12.41 0.76
C GLY A 18 -4.37 13.51 0.63
N ARG A 19 -5.60 13.22 1.07
CA ARG A 19 -6.64 14.25 1.22
C ARG A 19 -7.30 14.19 2.58
N ILE A 20 -7.25 15.32 3.29
CA ILE A 20 -7.93 15.48 4.58
C ILE A 20 -9.30 16.11 4.34
N VAL A 21 -10.35 15.40 4.74
CA VAL A 21 -11.69 15.98 4.94
C VAL A 21 -11.76 16.45 6.38
N LYS A 22 -11.72 17.76 6.58
CA LYS A 22 -11.56 18.38 7.90
C LYS A 22 -12.72 18.08 8.84
N GLU A 23 -13.93 17.92 8.30
CA GLU A 23 -15.13 17.72 9.10
C GLU A 23 -16.16 16.86 8.35
N GLY A 24 -16.78 15.93 9.07
CA GLY A 24 -17.85 15.09 8.58
C GLY A 24 -18.42 14.19 9.67
N PRO A 25 -19.33 13.27 9.31
CA PRO A 25 -19.87 12.30 10.25
C PRO A 25 -18.76 11.46 10.90
N GLY A 26 -18.87 11.33 12.22
CA GLY A 26 -18.02 10.48 13.06
C GLY A 26 -18.80 9.30 13.62
N PHE A 27 -18.08 8.25 13.99
CA PHE A 27 -18.69 7.16 14.74
C PHE A 27 -19.08 7.65 16.14
N PHE A 28 -20.32 7.45 16.55
CA PHE A 28 -20.85 8.06 17.79
C PHE A 28 -20.07 7.62 19.04
N LEU A 29 -19.66 6.35 19.08
CA LEU A 29 -18.92 5.77 20.21
C LEU A 29 -17.39 5.91 20.07
N ASP A 30 -16.90 6.65 19.07
CA ASP A 30 -15.47 6.92 18.91
C ASP A 30 -14.91 7.57 20.19
N PRO A 31 -13.98 6.92 20.91
CA PRO A 31 -13.43 7.45 22.15
C PRO A 31 -12.49 8.63 21.90
N SER A 32 -11.98 8.80 20.68
CA SER A 32 -11.06 9.88 20.30
C SER A 32 -11.78 11.16 19.86
N ALA A 33 -13.09 11.09 19.61
CA ALA A 33 -13.87 12.22 19.10
C ALA A 33 -14.07 13.30 20.18
N LYS A 34 -13.58 14.51 19.91
CA LYS A 34 -13.85 15.70 20.75
C LYS A 34 -15.34 16.06 20.80
N THR A 35 -16.05 15.84 19.70
CA THR A 35 -17.49 16.09 19.56
C THR A 35 -18.16 14.82 19.05
N ARG A 36 -19.08 14.26 19.84
CA ARG A 36 -19.76 13.01 19.50
C ARG A 36 -20.44 13.11 18.13
N GLY A 37 -20.28 12.07 17.31
CA GLY A 37 -20.83 12.03 15.96
C GLY A 37 -20.14 12.93 14.93
N ARG A 38 -19.05 13.62 15.28
CA ARG A 38 -18.24 14.42 14.34
C ARG A 38 -16.78 13.97 14.36
N SER A 39 -16.15 13.97 13.19
CA SER A 39 -14.73 13.62 13.05
C SER A 39 -14.17 14.17 11.72
N SER A 40 -12.84 14.17 11.59
CA SER A 40 -12.18 14.33 10.29
C SER A 40 -12.03 12.96 9.61
N LYS A 41 -11.61 12.96 8.35
CA LYS A 41 -11.22 11.76 7.60
C LYS A 41 -9.96 12.05 6.82
N ILE A 42 -9.13 11.03 6.63
CA ILE A 42 -8.02 11.07 5.67
C ILE A 42 -8.28 10.01 4.61
N ILE A 43 -8.12 10.40 3.36
CA ILE A 43 -8.07 9.51 2.20
C ILE A 43 -6.59 9.35 1.88
N ILE A 44 -6.15 8.10 1.85
CA ILE A 44 -4.78 7.70 1.50
C ILE A 44 -4.86 6.97 0.18
N ASP A 45 -4.23 7.55 -0.83
CA ASP A 45 -3.95 6.86 -2.08
C ASP A 45 -2.59 6.17 -1.98
N ALA A 46 -2.63 4.85 -1.84
CA ALA A 46 -1.47 3.97 -1.86
C ALA A 46 -1.51 3.02 -3.08
N THR A 47 -2.15 3.45 -4.16
CA THR A 47 -2.08 2.75 -5.45
C THR A 47 -0.71 2.94 -6.08
N ARG A 48 -0.42 2.20 -7.16
CA ARG A 48 0.77 2.48 -7.98
C ARG A 48 0.44 3.73 -8.80
N GLN A 49 1.15 4.83 -8.53
CA GLN A 49 0.92 6.07 -9.26
C GLN A 49 1.34 5.93 -10.72
N TRP A 50 0.47 6.41 -11.62
CA TRP A 50 0.79 6.57 -13.03
C TRP A 50 1.66 7.80 -13.28
N PRO A 51 2.36 7.87 -14.43
CA PRO A 51 3.19 9.03 -14.77
C PRO A 51 2.39 10.35 -14.77
N GLU A 52 1.14 10.33 -15.21
CA GLU A 52 0.24 11.50 -15.24
C GLU A 52 -0.16 11.98 -13.84
N GLU A 53 0.01 11.14 -12.82
CA GLU A 53 -0.24 11.44 -11.40
C GLU A 53 1.03 11.94 -10.69
N GLY A 54 2.16 12.05 -11.40
CA GLY A 54 3.47 12.36 -10.84
C GLY A 54 4.26 11.12 -10.40
N GLY A 55 3.79 9.92 -10.75
CA GLY A 55 4.49 8.66 -10.52
C GLY A 55 5.69 8.46 -11.46
N PRO A 56 6.57 7.50 -11.15
CA PRO A 56 7.73 7.18 -11.98
C PRO A 56 7.32 6.49 -13.30
N ASP A 57 8.04 6.82 -14.38
CA ASP A 57 7.96 6.11 -15.67
C ASP A 57 9.37 5.61 -16.08
N PRO A 58 9.63 4.28 -16.07
CA PRO A 58 8.72 3.21 -15.71
C PRO A 58 8.57 3.06 -14.18
N TYR A 59 7.43 2.50 -13.75
CA TYR A 59 7.28 2.09 -12.36
C TYR A 59 8.26 0.94 -12.03
N PRO A 60 9.04 1.01 -10.93
CA PRO A 60 10.01 -0.03 -10.60
C PRO A 60 9.37 -1.42 -10.44
N LYS A 61 10.03 -2.43 -11.02
CA LYS A 61 9.62 -3.83 -10.84
C LYS A 61 9.75 -4.24 -9.37
N LEU A 62 8.88 -5.15 -8.92
CA LEU A 62 9.04 -5.78 -7.62
C LEU A 62 10.23 -6.74 -7.64
N ASN A 63 10.85 -6.98 -6.47
CA ASN A 63 11.95 -7.95 -6.34
C ASN A 63 11.60 -9.33 -6.94
N ARG A 64 10.34 -9.77 -6.80
CA ARG A 64 9.86 -11.02 -7.39
C ARG A 64 9.91 -11.00 -8.92
N GLU A 65 9.54 -9.88 -9.53
CA GLU A 65 9.56 -9.71 -10.99
C GLU A 65 11.01 -9.72 -11.50
N HIS A 66 11.92 -9.03 -10.81
CA HIS A 66 13.35 -9.09 -11.11
C HIS A 66 13.93 -10.51 -11.04
N LEU A 67 13.52 -11.30 -10.04
CA LEU A 67 13.95 -12.70 -9.93
C LEU A 67 13.44 -13.55 -11.09
N LEU A 68 12.18 -13.39 -11.49
CA LEU A 68 11.58 -14.11 -12.61
C LEU A 68 12.19 -13.73 -13.97
N ASP A 69 12.55 -12.46 -14.16
CA ASP A 69 13.23 -12.02 -15.37
C ASP A 69 14.61 -12.70 -15.52
N HIS A 70 15.30 -12.90 -14.39
CA HIS A 70 16.62 -13.53 -14.37
C HIS A 70 16.54 -15.06 -14.49
N ASP A 71 15.58 -15.67 -13.81
CA ASP A 71 15.35 -17.12 -13.83
C ASP A 71 13.85 -17.41 -13.67
N PRO A 72 13.15 -17.78 -14.76
CA PRO A 72 11.71 -18.07 -14.74
C PRO A 72 11.34 -19.25 -13.83
N ASP A 73 12.25 -20.20 -13.64
CA ASP A 73 12.00 -21.44 -12.91
C ASP A 73 12.45 -21.36 -11.44
N ILE A 74 13.03 -20.24 -11.00
CA ILE A 74 13.60 -20.07 -9.66
C ILE A 74 12.65 -20.45 -8.53
N PHE A 75 11.36 -20.12 -8.66
CA PHE A 75 10.37 -20.44 -7.62
C PHE A 75 9.94 -21.91 -7.64
N ALA A 76 10.05 -22.60 -8.77
CA ALA A 76 9.87 -24.05 -8.83
C ALA A 76 11.05 -24.73 -8.13
N LEU A 77 12.28 -24.32 -8.45
CA LEU A 77 13.50 -24.83 -7.82
C LEU A 77 13.52 -24.59 -6.30
N ILE A 78 13.13 -23.39 -5.84
CA ILE A 78 13.04 -23.10 -4.40
C ILE A 78 12.01 -24.02 -3.73
N ARG A 79 10.86 -24.25 -4.37
CA ARG A 79 9.81 -25.12 -3.82
C ARG A 79 10.23 -26.58 -3.78
N GLU A 80 10.96 -27.06 -4.79
CA GLU A 80 11.49 -28.42 -4.82
C GLU A 80 12.48 -28.64 -3.66
N ASN A 81 13.44 -27.74 -3.49
CA ASN A 81 14.53 -27.91 -2.53
C ASN A 81 14.14 -27.56 -1.08
N TRP A 82 13.29 -26.54 -0.88
CA TRP A 82 12.95 -26.00 0.45
C TRP A 82 11.46 -25.88 0.71
N GLY A 83 10.58 -26.35 -0.19
CA GLY A 83 9.13 -26.23 -0.01
C GLY A 83 8.60 -26.96 1.23
N HIS A 84 9.34 -27.94 1.76
CA HIS A 84 9.01 -28.62 3.02
C HIS A 84 9.24 -27.74 4.27
N LEU A 85 9.91 -26.58 4.14
CA LEU A 85 10.15 -25.62 5.23
C LEU A 85 9.17 -24.43 5.21
N LEU A 86 8.40 -24.27 4.13
CA LEU A 86 7.45 -23.16 3.91
C LEU A 86 6.01 -23.60 4.20
#